data_AF-A0A0N4UY98-F1
#
_entry.id   AF-A0A0N4UY98-F1
#
_cell.length_a   1.000
_cell.length_b   1.000
_cell.length_c   1.000
_cell.angle_alpha   90.00
_cell.angle_beta   90.00
_cell.angle_gamma   90.00
#
_symmetry.space_group_name_H-M   'P 1'
#
loop_
_entity.id
_entity.type
_entity.pdbx_description
1 polymer ?
#
loop_
_entity_poly.entity_id
_entity_poly.type
_entity_poly.pdbx_seq_one_letter_code
_entity_poly.pdbx_strand_id
1 'polypeptide(L)'
;MELFKRLNKEKNPGEEKILKSPKCIVVTSRKDDNVVYEGNNQKSTEKTENQADLFYLIDETNEQEAAREFALKLLKKVKTEGDNAVLAVLIGRGLKSLDYACKTVETEIPLLVVASDSDGSSIPAIIKKYLENSDDSSLEESLEEDVRGFLNEQGDDESITQTVIEKIKKILDSNKVTVIGSLDHAGIVTAISEQPDIVNEVEIFYNVKDGEQNKDVEDGKQSEEDICENFMIFAIFLSRSDMAENFWRKTKRPLLSALVAAWVADILKKRSEGKFDTEFSEHYAALKKSFEEKAEGIIEKAQEENFSVATKLIEYNARPHWPRHRLIDIAARAKLEKLLYTDLPKNKLAESTEILLHASIKISYFVYLLLLSAVHYDLTTEKLRILKILIWIFQLCYLCIIILTWDSIATYVLMTLTISVAYSVSIHILGYKKLQLSPYIFRDVMLPAIYVIFAEPNENQIAELLLYFERYIECQKIQY
;
A
#
# COMPACT_ATOMS: atom_id res chain seq x y z
N MET A 1 -20.12 24.27 5.44
CA MET A 1 -20.69 24.44 4.08
C MET A 1 -22.04 25.17 4.10
N GLU A 2 -23.00 24.77 4.94
CA GLU A 2 -24.30 25.48 5.04
C GLU A 2 -24.16 26.95 5.42
N LEU A 3 -23.25 27.29 6.34
CA LEU A 3 -22.93 28.67 6.70
C LEU A 3 -22.60 29.52 5.47
N PHE A 4 -21.71 29.03 4.60
CA PHE A 4 -21.31 29.72 3.37
C PHE A 4 -22.45 29.81 2.37
N LYS A 5 -23.31 28.78 2.27
CA LYS A 5 -24.53 28.86 1.44
C LYS A 5 -25.48 29.94 1.95
N ARG A 6 -25.65 30.09 3.27
CA ARG A 6 -26.48 31.15 3.88
C ARG A 6 -25.90 32.53 3.64
N LEU A 7 -24.59 32.72 3.87
CA LEU A 7 -23.90 33.99 3.63
C LEU A 7 -23.95 34.41 2.15
N ASN A 8 -23.79 33.47 1.22
CA ASN A 8 -23.88 33.78 -0.21
C ASN A 8 -25.32 34.08 -0.64
N LYS A 9 -26.32 33.40 -0.06
CA LYS A 9 -27.74 33.66 -0.30
C LYS A 9 -28.19 35.03 0.23
N GLU A 10 -27.63 35.48 1.34
CA GLU A 10 -27.88 36.83 1.89
C GLU A 10 -27.29 37.94 1.00
N LYS A 11 -26.11 37.73 0.40
CA LYS A 11 -25.48 38.73 -0.49
C LYS A 11 -25.98 38.70 -1.94
N ASN A 12 -26.28 37.52 -2.48
CA ASN A 12 -26.65 37.31 -3.89
C ASN A 12 -27.94 36.47 -3.99
N PRO A 13 -29.12 37.07 -3.72
CA PRO A 13 -30.39 36.35 -3.78
C PRO A 13 -30.76 36.02 -5.23
N GLY A 14 -30.26 34.88 -5.74
CA GLY A 14 -30.58 34.41 -7.10
C GLY A 14 -29.65 33.35 -7.69
N GLU A 15 -28.43 33.18 -7.18
CA GLU A 15 -27.47 32.21 -7.73
C GLU A 15 -27.23 31.01 -6.80
N GLU A 16 -27.91 29.90 -7.06
CA GLU A 16 -27.68 28.64 -6.34
C GLU A 16 -26.67 27.77 -7.12
N LYS A 17 -25.37 28.12 -7.04
CA LYS A 17 -24.29 27.22 -7.51
C LYS A 17 -23.92 26.22 -6.42
N ILE A 18 -23.74 24.95 -6.80
CA ILE A 18 -23.16 23.91 -5.95
C ILE A 18 -21.70 24.26 -5.70
N LEU A 19 -21.43 24.98 -4.61
CA LEU A 19 -20.08 25.33 -4.18
C LEU A 19 -19.43 24.10 -3.52
N LYS A 20 -18.31 23.64 -4.09
CA LYS A 20 -17.35 22.81 -3.34
C LYS A 20 -16.84 23.64 -2.15
N SER A 21 -16.53 22.99 -1.02
CA SER A 21 -15.93 23.69 0.12
C SER A 21 -14.62 24.36 -0.32
N PRO A 22 -14.52 25.70 -0.28
CA PRO A 22 -13.30 26.39 -0.70
C PRO A 22 -12.16 26.00 0.26
N LYS A 23 -10.99 25.67 -0.28
CA LYS A 23 -9.77 25.39 0.51
C LYS A 23 -9.04 26.69 0.85
N CYS A 24 -9.20 27.72 0.02
CA CYS A 24 -8.61 29.05 0.22
C CYS A 24 -9.66 30.14 -0.04
N ILE A 25 -9.83 31.05 0.91
CA ILE A 25 -10.70 32.22 0.80
C ILE A 25 -9.82 33.47 0.92
N VAL A 26 -9.87 34.33 -0.09
CA VAL A 26 -9.20 35.63 -0.06
C VAL A 26 -10.25 36.72 0.12
N VAL A 27 -10.07 37.56 1.14
CA VAL A 27 -10.89 38.76 1.35
C VAL A 27 -10.02 39.96 0.97
N THR A 28 -10.44 40.71 -0.05
CA THR A 28 -9.68 41.87 -0.54
C THR A 28 -10.59 43.05 -0.83
N SER A 29 -10.04 44.27 -0.76
CA SER A 29 -10.72 45.47 -1.21
C SER A 29 -10.55 45.66 -2.70
N ARG A 30 -11.56 46.26 -3.34
CA ARG A 30 -11.59 46.57 -4.76
C ARG A 30 -10.81 47.86 -5.04
N LYS A 31 -9.47 47.79 -5.04
CA LYS A 31 -8.65 48.92 -5.47
C LYS A 31 -7.68 48.52 -6.57
N ASP A 32 -8.20 48.52 -7.79
CA ASP A 32 -7.48 48.90 -9.00
C ASP A 32 -8.52 49.24 -10.08
N ASP A 33 -8.83 50.54 -10.22
CA ASP A 33 -9.73 51.10 -11.23
C ASP A 33 -9.17 51.03 -12.67
N ASN A 34 -8.30 50.05 -12.96
CA ASN A 34 -7.86 49.70 -14.32
C ASN A 34 -8.07 48.23 -14.67
N VAL A 35 -8.69 47.41 -13.80
CA VAL A 35 -9.14 46.08 -14.21
C VAL A 35 -10.53 46.20 -14.82
N VAL A 36 -10.56 46.63 -16.08
CA VAL A 36 -11.70 46.40 -16.97
C VAL A 36 -11.86 44.88 -17.08
N TYR A 37 -12.93 44.32 -16.51
CA TYR A 37 -13.35 42.95 -16.84
C TYR A 37 -13.94 42.96 -18.26
N GLU A 38 -13.06 43.09 -19.26
CA GLU A 38 -13.38 42.81 -20.64
C GLU A 38 -12.91 41.41 -20.98
N GLY A 39 -13.84 40.63 -21.53
CA GLY A 39 -13.53 39.33 -22.10
C GLY A 39 -12.43 39.47 -23.15
N ASN A 40 -11.46 38.56 -23.03
CA ASN A 40 -10.35 38.27 -23.94
C ASN A 40 -9.11 39.18 -23.85
N ASN A 41 -8.05 38.51 -23.39
CA ASN A 41 -6.63 38.76 -23.67
C ASN A 41 -6.01 40.05 -23.10
N GLN A 42 -5.38 39.95 -21.91
CA GLN A 42 -4.02 40.48 -21.76
C GLN A 42 -3.24 39.90 -20.57
N LYS A 43 -2.07 39.36 -20.90
CA LYS A 43 -1.01 38.85 -20.03
C LYS A 43 -0.24 40.01 -19.38
N SER A 44 -0.17 40.08 -18.05
CA SER A 44 1.11 40.28 -17.31
C SER A 44 1.03 40.39 -15.77
N THR A 45 -0.13 40.25 -15.12
CA THR A 45 -0.24 40.19 -13.63
C THR A 45 -0.89 38.89 -13.10
N GLU A 46 -0.97 37.87 -13.95
CA GLU A 46 -1.75 36.63 -13.77
C GLU A 46 -1.19 35.55 -12.80
N LYS A 47 -0.10 35.80 -12.06
CA LYS A 47 0.59 34.69 -11.36
C LYS A 47 0.16 34.41 -9.93
N THR A 48 -0.43 35.35 -9.19
CA THR A 48 -0.81 35.13 -7.78
C THR A 48 -2.31 34.95 -7.54
N GLU A 49 -3.17 35.40 -8.45
CA GLU A 49 -4.64 35.27 -8.29
C GLU A 49 -5.19 33.89 -8.68
N ASN A 50 -4.41 33.07 -9.38
CA ASN A 50 -4.84 31.78 -9.93
C ASN A 50 -4.92 30.61 -8.91
N GLN A 51 -4.85 30.87 -7.60
CA GLN A 51 -4.85 29.82 -6.57
C GLN A 51 -5.94 29.95 -5.49
N ALA A 52 -6.72 31.04 -5.45
CA ALA A 52 -7.81 31.16 -4.50
C ALA A 52 -9.10 30.52 -5.03
N ASP A 53 -9.79 29.73 -4.20
CA ASP A 53 -11.04 29.08 -4.58
C ASP A 53 -12.24 30.03 -4.47
N LEU A 54 -12.13 31.08 -3.66
CA LEU A 54 -13.22 32.04 -3.41
C LEU A 54 -12.66 33.42 -3.02
N PHE A 55 -13.21 34.48 -3.63
CA PHE A 55 -12.91 35.87 -3.30
C PHE A 55 -14.13 36.57 -2.69
N TYR A 56 -13.92 37.28 -1.58
CA TYR A 56 -14.90 38.24 -1.06
C TYR A 56 -14.41 39.66 -1.34
N LEU A 57 -15.15 40.38 -2.17
CA LEU A 57 -14.96 41.80 -2.43
C LEU A 57 -15.90 42.62 -1.52
N ILE A 58 -15.35 43.65 -0.89
CA ILE A 58 -16.09 44.54 0.02
C ILE A 58 -16.07 45.93 -0.58
N ASP A 59 -17.26 46.51 -0.72
CA ASP A 59 -17.51 47.81 -1.34
C ASP A 59 -17.82 48.81 -0.23
N GLU A 60 -16.77 49.33 0.42
CA GLU A 60 -16.89 50.32 1.50
C GLU A 60 -15.84 51.43 1.34
N THR A 61 -16.19 52.66 1.71
CA THR A 61 -15.37 53.87 1.53
C THR A 61 -14.08 53.91 2.36
N ASN A 62 -13.96 53.07 3.40
CA ASN A 62 -12.70 52.81 4.15
C ASN A 62 -12.23 51.36 3.94
N GLU A 63 -12.05 51.07 2.68
CA GLU A 63 -11.73 49.81 2.01
C GLU A 63 -10.89 48.77 2.78
N GLN A 64 -9.74 49.14 3.36
CA GLN A 64 -8.85 48.16 4.00
C GLN A 64 -9.28 47.78 5.41
N GLU A 65 -9.82 48.73 6.17
CA GLU A 65 -10.25 48.50 7.55
C GLU A 65 -11.57 47.75 7.59
N ALA A 66 -12.50 48.14 6.71
CA ALA A 66 -13.74 47.42 6.45
C ALA A 66 -13.50 45.95 6.11
N ALA A 67 -12.52 45.68 5.22
CA ALA A 67 -12.18 44.32 4.83
C ALA A 67 -11.68 43.46 5.99
N ARG A 68 -10.87 44.06 6.88
CA ARG A 68 -10.35 43.39 8.07
C ARG A 68 -11.42 43.13 9.11
N GLU A 69 -12.29 44.10 9.37
CA GLU A 69 -13.40 43.91 10.29
C GLU A 69 -14.36 42.84 9.80
N PHE A 70 -14.65 42.82 8.50
CA PHE A 70 -15.46 41.77 7.90
C PHE A 70 -14.80 40.39 8.04
N ALA A 71 -13.49 40.30 7.77
CA ALA A 71 -12.74 39.04 7.94
C ALA A 71 -12.81 38.54 9.38
N LEU A 72 -12.60 39.41 10.38
CA LEU A 72 -12.72 39.05 11.80
C LEU A 72 -14.14 38.62 12.18
N LYS A 73 -15.17 39.35 11.72
CA LYS A 73 -16.57 38.97 11.93
C LYS A 73 -16.89 37.62 11.31
N LEU A 74 -16.36 37.35 10.11
CA LEU A 74 -16.53 36.08 9.42
C LEU A 74 -15.83 34.95 10.17
N LEU A 75 -14.57 35.12 10.57
CA LEU A 75 -13.82 34.12 11.34
C LEU A 75 -14.49 33.83 12.67
N LYS A 76 -14.95 34.87 13.38
CA LYS A 76 -15.73 34.71 14.61
C LYS A 76 -17.01 33.93 14.37
N LYS A 77 -17.76 34.26 13.31
CA LYS A 77 -18.99 33.54 12.94
C LYS A 77 -18.71 32.07 12.60
N VAL A 78 -17.63 31.78 11.87
CA VAL A 78 -17.21 30.41 11.54
C VAL A 78 -16.87 29.63 12.80
N LYS A 79 -16.15 30.25 13.76
CA LYS A 79 -15.82 29.66 15.05
C LYS A 79 -17.06 29.41 15.93
N THR A 80 -18.02 30.33 15.96
CA THR A 80 -19.21 30.22 16.83
C THR A 80 -20.33 29.37 16.25
N GLU A 81 -20.49 29.32 14.94
CA GLU A 81 -21.61 28.63 14.27
C GLU A 81 -21.24 27.25 13.71
N GLY A 82 -19.97 26.83 13.79
CA GLY A 82 -19.57 25.49 13.40
C GLY A 82 -18.48 24.93 14.30
N ASP A 83 -18.42 23.60 14.41
CA ASP A 83 -17.36 22.83 15.07
C ASP A 83 -16.06 22.86 14.26
N ASN A 84 -15.70 24.02 13.69
CA ASN A 84 -14.46 24.18 12.93
C ASN A 84 -13.45 24.93 13.79
N ALA A 85 -12.29 24.32 13.99
CA ALA A 85 -11.13 25.02 14.50
C ALA A 85 -10.75 26.16 13.55
N VAL A 86 -10.61 27.37 14.09
CA VAL A 86 -10.15 28.56 13.37
C VAL A 86 -8.82 28.99 13.96
N LEU A 87 -7.81 29.14 13.11
CA LEU A 87 -6.48 29.62 13.49
C LEU A 87 -6.12 30.81 12.61
N ALA A 88 -5.74 31.91 13.23
CA ALA A 88 -5.15 33.04 12.53
C ALA A 88 -3.63 32.89 12.49
N VAL A 89 -3.01 33.25 11.37
CA VAL A 89 -1.56 33.17 11.22
C VAL A 89 -1.00 34.56 10.94
N LEU A 90 -0.08 35.01 11.79
CA LEU A 90 0.65 36.26 11.62
C LEU A 90 1.98 35.98 10.90
N ILE A 91 2.01 36.32 9.61
CA ILE A 91 3.20 36.31 8.75
C ILE A 91 3.38 37.73 8.24
N GLY A 92 4.25 38.53 8.86
CA GLY A 92 4.52 39.87 8.37
C GLY A 92 5.16 40.82 9.37
N ARG A 93 5.76 41.88 8.83
CA ARG A 93 6.53 42.89 9.58
C ARG A 93 5.75 44.17 9.90
N GLY A 94 4.55 44.37 9.35
CA GLY A 94 3.88 45.68 9.41
C GLY A 94 3.07 45.93 10.69
N LEU A 95 3.04 47.19 11.16
CA LEU A 95 2.16 47.66 12.25
C LEU A 95 0.68 47.32 12.02
N LYS A 96 0.25 47.42 10.77
CA LYS A 96 -1.10 47.04 10.34
C LYS A 96 -1.44 45.57 10.62
N SER A 97 -0.46 44.67 10.58
CA SER A 97 -0.65 43.25 10.88
C SER A 97 -0.70 43.00 12.39
N LEU A 98 0.04 43.80 13.17
CA LEU A 98 -0.02 43.81 14.64
C LEU A 98 -1.41 44.23 15.13
N ASP A 99 -2.01 45.28 14.54
CA ASP A 99 -3.37 45.71 14.86
C ASP A 99 -4.39 44.58 14.67
N TYR A 100 -4.22 43.84 13.56
CA TYR A 100 -5.09 42.72 13.23
C TYR A 100 -4.87 41.54 14.18
N ALA A 101 -3.62 41.21 14.51
CA ALA A 101 -3.26 40.19 15.48
C ALA A 101 -3.86 40.49 16.86
N CYS A 102 -3.78 41.74 17.30
CA CYS A 102 -4.37 42.19 18.56
C CYS A 102 -5.90 42.04 18.56
N LYS A 103 -6.59 42.53 17.52
CA LYS A 103 -8.05 42.34 17.36
C LYS A 103 -8.44 40.86 17.26
N THR A 104 -7.61 40.02 16.65
CA THR A 104 -7.84 38.57 16.54
C THR A 104 -7.83 37.90 17.90
N VAL A 105 -6.83 38.23 18.71
CA VAL A 105 -6.69 37.73 20.10
C VAL A 105 -7.87 38.18 20.96
N GLU A 106 -8.33 39.44 20.81
CA GLU A 106 -9.55 39.93 21.50
C GLU A 106 -10.81 39.17 21.14
N THR A 107 -10.89 38.62 19.93
CA THR A 107 -12.01 37.76 19.49
C THR A 107 -11.88 36.30 19.94
N GLU A 108 -10.91 36.02 20.82
CA GLU A 108 -10.57 34.67 21.33
C GLU A 108 -10.12 33.70 20.23
N ILE A 109 -9.72 34.17 19.05
CA ILE A 109 -9.25 33.30 17.97
C ILE A 109 -7.77 32.98 18.24
N PRO A 110 -7.37 31.69 18.28
CA PRO A 110 -5.97 31.31 18.36
C PRO A 110 -5.10 31.99 17.28
N LEU A 111 -3.92 32.45 17.70
CA LEU A 111 -2.98 33.17 16.85
C LEU A 111 -1.64 32.42 16.79
N LEU A 112 -1.28 31.95 15.60
CA LEU A 112 0.04 31.41 15.30
C LEU A 112 0.94 32.53 14.76
N VAL A 113 1.98 32.86 15.50
CA VAL A 113 2.98 33.86 15.12
C VAL A 113 4.18 33.15 14.50
N VAL A 114 4.51 33.51 13.27
CA VAL A 114 5.64 32.93 12.54
C VAL A 114 6.81 33.89 12.58
N ALA A 115 7.79 33.60 13.41
CA ALA A 115 8.96 34.43 13.64
C ALA A 115 10.19 33.82 12.97
N SER A 116 10.68 34.42 11.89
CA SER A 116 11.92 33.97 11.25
C SER A 116 13.13 34.34 12.11
N ASP A 117 13.97 33.37 12.45
CA ASP A 117 15.21 33.60 13.22
C ASP A 117 16.19 34.56 12.52
N SER A 118 16.05 34.74 11.21
CA SER A 118 16.87 35.66 10.42
C SER A 118 16.55 37.14 10.65
N ASP A 119 15.48 37.45 11.38
CA ASP A 119 14.83 38.77 11.34
C ASP A 119 14.50 39.29 12.74
N GLY A 120 15.55 39.49 13.53
CA GLY A 120 15.45 39.85 14.95
C GLY A 120 14.76 41.18 15.26
N SER A 121 14.55 42.05 14.27
CA SER A 121 13.82 43.32 14.45
C SER A 121 12.34 43.24 14.05
N SER A 122 11.84 42.11 13.58
CA SER A 122 10.43 41.99 13.17
C SER A 122 9.49 41.84 14.38
N ILE A 123 8.25 42.34 14.26
CA ILE A 123 7.22 42.16 15.29
C ILE A 123 7.07 40.69 15.74
N PRO A 124 7.01 39.68 14.84
CA PRO A 124 7.00 38.28 15.24
C PRO A 124 8.23 37.85 16.05
N ALA A 125 9.43 38.31 15.68
CA ALA A 125 10.66 37.99 16.41
C ALA A 125 10.70 38.65 17.79
N ILE A 126 10.20 39.89 17.90
CA ILE A 126 10.00 40.56 19.19
C ILE A 126 9.05 39.70 20.04
N ILE A 127 7.84 39.38 19.55
CA ILE A 127 6.87 38.54 20.27
C ILE A 127 7.50 37.21 20.72
N LYS A 128 8.28 36.54 19.85
CA LYS A 128 9.01 35.31 20.17
C LYS A 128 9.95 35.50 21.35
N LYS A 129 10.82 36.52 21.27
CA LYS A 129 11.81 36.85 22.30
C LYS A 129 11.15 37.10 23.65
N TYR A 130 9.98 37.75 23.70
CA TYR A 130 9.25 37.98 24.95
C TYR A 130 8.58 36.73 25.52
N LEU A 131 7.97 35.91 24.67
CA LEU A 131 7.34 34.66 25.13
C LEU A 131 8.37 33.67 25.67
N GLU A 132 9.58 33.61 25.09
CA GLU A 132 10.64 32.73 25.56
C GLU A 132 11.28 33.19 26.89
N ASN A 133 11.12 34.46 27.27
CA ASN A 133 11.78 35.05 28.43
C ASN A 133 10.82 35.56 29.52
N SER A 134 9.52 35.19 29.49
CA SER A 134 8.44 35.82 30.27
C SER A 134 8.65 35.96 31.78
N ASP A 135 9.60 35.23 32.37
CA ASP A 135 9.90 35.26 33.81
C ASP A 135 10.86 36.40 34.23
N ASP A 136 11.46 37.13 33.29
CA ASP A 136 12.45 38.16 33.59
C ASP A 136 11.82 39.57 33.70
N SER A 137 11.85 40.15 34.90
CA SER A 137 11.34 41.51 35.16
C SER A 137 12.07 42.62 34.39
N SER A 138 13.27 42.36 33.86
CA SER A 138 14.02 43.32 33.03
C SER A 138 13.50 43.44 31.59
N LEU A 139 12.52 42.60 31.22
CA LEU A 139 11.96 42.56 29.87
C LEU A 139 11.27 43.85 29.44
N GLU A 140 10.64 44.61 30.33
CA GLU A 140 9.90 45.80 29.89
C GLU A 140 10.81 46.85 29.25
N GLU A 141 12.00 47.07 29.79
CA GLU A 141 13.00 47.98 29.23
C GLU A 141 13.54 47.44 27.90
N SER A 142 13.80 46.12 27.81
CA SER A 142 14.23 45.51 26.55
C SER A 142 13.14 45.60 25.48
N LEU A 143 11.84 45.58 25.84
CA LEU A 143 10.73 45.56 24.88
C LEU A 143 10.65 46.91 24.20
N GLU A 144 10.78 47.96 25.00
CA GLU A 144 10.82 49.31 24.50
C GLU A 144 12.01 49.54 23.57
N GLU A 145 13.20 49.03 23.90
CA GLU A 145 14.37 49.13 23.02
C GLU A 145 14.18 48.37 21.70
N ASP A 146 13.67 47.13 21.75
CA ASP A 146 13.42 46.33 20.55
C ASP A 146 12.35 46.97 19.64
N VAL A 147 11.27 47.51 20.23
CA VAL A 147 10.19 48.20 19.50
C VAL A 147 10.68 49.52 18.92
N ARG A 148 11.48 50.30 19.66
CA ARG A 148 12.14 51.50 19.11
C ARG A 148 13.09 51.15 17.98
N GLY A 149 13.83 50.05 18.10
CA GLY A 149 14.70 49.53 17.04
C GLY A 149 13.91 49.23 15.75
N PHE A 150 12.75 48.61 15.89
CA PHE A 150 11.82 48.36 14.77
C PHE A 150 11.21 49.65 14.19
N LEU A 151 10.81 50.60 15.04
CA LEU A 151 10.18 51.86 14.62
C LEU A 151 11.16 52.92 14.09
N ASN A 152 12.44 52.86 14.46
CA ASN A 152 13.46 53.77 13.94
C ASN A 152 13.62 53.67 12.41
N GLU A 153 13.22 52.54 11.81
CA GLU A 153 13.11 52.40 10.37
C GLU A 153 11.92 53.18 9.76
N GLN A 154 10.92 53.59 10.56
CA GLN A 154 9.67 54.24 10.15
C GLN A 154 9.44 55.65 10.72
N GLY A 155 10.18 56.07 11.75
CA GLY A 155 10.10 57.39 12.38
C GLY A 155 9.89 57.33 13.90
N ASP A 156 10.62 58.15 14.65
CA ASP A 156 10.62 58.16 16.12
C ASP A 156 9.48 59.05 16.66
N ASP A 157 8.33 58.42 16.94
CA ASP A 157 7.21 59.03 17.67
C ASP A 157 6.92 58.19 18.93
N GLU A 158 7.18 58.77 20.09
CA GLU A 158 7.02 58.14 21.41
C GLU A 158 5.58 57.66 21.64
N SER A 159 4.58 58.35 21.07
CA SER A 159 3.18 57.93 21.15
C SER A 159 2.91 56.64 20.37
N ILE A 160 3.59 56.45 19.22
CA ILE A 160 3.44 55.24 18.39
C ILE A 160 4.13 54.07 19.10
N THR A 161 5.33 54.28 19.63
CA THR A 161 6.08 53.28 20.42
C THR A 161 5.24 52.71 21.55
N GLN A 162 4.65 53.58 22.37
CA GLN A 162 3.82 53.14 23.49
C GLN A 162 2.59 52.34 23.02
N THR A 163 1.95 52.77 21.93
CA THR A 163 0.80 52.08 21.34
C THR A 163 1.17 50.67 20.83
N VAL A 164 2.37 50.52 20.27
CA VAL A 164 2.87 49.22 19.78
C VAL A 164 3.20 48.28 20.93
N ILE A 165 3.84 48.79 21.99
CA ILE A 165 4.15 48.04 23.20
C ILE A 165 2.86 47.51 23.84
N GLU A 166 1.84 48.35 23.99
CA GLU A 166 0.55 47.94 24.56
C GLU A 166 -0.12 46.83 23.73
N LYS A 167 -0.06 46.90 22.40
CA LYS A 167 -0.59 45.85 21.52
C LYS A 167 0.20 44.55 21.63
N ILE A 168 1.53 44.61 21.73
CA ILE A 168 2.37 43.42 21.93
C ILE A 168 2.07 42.80 23.29
N LYS A 169 2.05 43.58 24.39
CA LYS A 169 1.69 43.08 25.72
C LYS A 169 0.33 42.40 25.71
N LYS A 170 -0.67 42.99 25.06
CA LYS A 170 -2.00 42.39 24.93
C LYS A 170 -2.01 41.05 24.19
N ILE A 171 -1.13 40.86 23.19
CA ILE A 171 -0.94 39.58 22.52
C ILE A 171 -0.25 38.60 23.46
N LEU A 172 0.81 39.01 24.15
CA LEU A 172 1.57 38.18 25.09
C LEU A 172 0.75 37.71 26.30
N ASP A 173 -0.15 38.56 26.80
CA ASP A 173 -1.05 38.25 27.93
C ASP A 173 -2.12 37.21 27.56
N SER A 174 -2.29 36.91 26.26
CA SER A 174 -3.22 35.91 25.79
C SER A 174 -2.61 34.52 25.77
N ASN A 175 -3.29 33.58 26.45
CA ASN A 175 -2.95 32.16 26.40
C ASN A 175 -3.30 31.47 25.06
N LYS A 176 -3.68 32.23 24.04
CA LYS A 176 -4.07 31.76 22.71
C LYS A 176 -3.02 32.05 21.64
N VAL A 177 -1.81 32.43 22.04
CA VAL A 177 -0.72 32.76 21.12
C VAL A 177 0.33 31.65 21.15
N THR A 178 0.72 31.18 19.97
CA THR A 178 1.81 30.21 19.82
C THR A 178 2.79 30.74 18.79
N VAL A 179 4.08 30.58 19.07
CA VAL A 179 5.14 31.13 18.22
C VAL A 179 5.97 29.99 17.65
N ILE A 180 6.28 30.05 16.35
CA ILE A 180 7.20 29.12 15.69
C ILE A 180 8.37 29.87 15.06
N GLY A 181 9.56 29.28 15.16
CA GLY A 181 10.80 29.83 14.60
C GLY A 181 10.97 29.66 13.09
N SER A 182 10.21 28.74 12.48
CA SER A 182 10.36 28.36 11.08
C SER A 182 9.05 27.89 10.46
N LEU A 183 8.88 28.10 9.15
CA LEU A 183 7.73 27.62 8.36
C LEU A 183 7.89 26.16 7.91
N ASP A 184 8.70 25.37 8.59
CA ASP A 184 8.81 23.96 8.29
C ASP A 184 7.49 23.24 8.61
N HIS A 185 7.13 22.28 7.77
CA HIS A 185 5.85 21.57 7.90
C HIS A 185 5.70 20.90 9.28
N ALA A 186 6.79 20.39 9.86
CA ALA A 186 6.77 19.78 11.18
C ALA A 186 6.47 20.81 12.28
N GLY A 187 7.15 21.97 12.27
CA GLY A 187 6.90 23.07 13.21
C GLY A 187 5.45 23.56 13.17
N ILE A 188 4.88 23.76 11.98
CA ILE A 188 3.48 24.20 11.81
C ILE A 188 2.51 23.17 12.37
N VAL A 189 2.67 21.88 12.01
CA VAL A 189 1.77 20.81 12.48
C VAL A 189 1.83 20.66 14.00
N THR A 190 3.03 20.71 14.59
CA THR A 190 3.21 20.65 16.04
C THR A 190 2.52 21.83 16.73
N ALA A 191 2.73 23.07 16.25
CA ALA A 191 2.13 24.26 16.85
C ALA A 191 0.60 24.32 16.72
N ILE A 192 0.04 23.79 15.62
CA ILE A 192 -1.41 23.59 15.48
C ILE A 192 -1.88 22.54 16.50
N SER A 193 -1.13 21.45 16.64
CA SER A 193 -1.47 20.34 17.53
C SER A 193 -1.31 20.70 19.01
N GLU A 194 -0.54 21.72 19.37
CA GLU A 194 -0.40 22.19 20.76
C GLU A 194 -1.50 23.19 21.16
N GLN A 195 -2.35 23.63 20.22
CA GLN A 195 -3.48 24.47 20.55
C GLN A 195 -4.48 23.69 21.43
N PRO A 196 -4.77 24.14 22.66
CA PRO A 196 -5.63 23.39 23.59
C PRO A 196 -7.03 23.15 23.03
N ASP A 197 -7.52 24.04 22.17
CA ASP A 197 -8.83 23.91 21.52
C ASP A 197 -8.83 22.81 20.43
N ILE A 198 -7.68 22.49 19.81
CA ILE A 198 -7.54 21.47 18.76
C ILE A 198 -7.23 20.09 19.36
N VAL A 199 -6.40 20.03 20.42
CA VAL A 199 -6.06 18.79 21.14
C VAL A 199 -7.31 18.09 21.65
N ASN A 200 -8.24 18.85 22.24
CA ASN A 200 -9.44 18.31 22.86
C ASN A 200 -10.36 17.61 21.84
N GLU A 201 -10.39 18.04 20.57
CA GLU A 201 -11.18 17.37 19.52
C GLU A 201 -10.56 16.04 19.06
N VAL A 202 -9.23 15.93 19.09
CA VAL A 202 -8.52 14.70 18.71
C VAL A 202 -8.58 13.66 19.82
N GLU A 203 -8.53 14.08 21.08
CA GLU A 203 -8.64 13.19 22.23
C GLU A 203 -10.02 12.54 22.34
N ILE A 204 -11.08 13.23 21.88
CA ILE A 204 -12.44 12.67 21.77
C ILE A 204 -12.48 11.47 20.83
N PHE A 205 -11.69 11.43 19.75
CA PHE A 205 -11.64 10.26 18.86
C PHE A 205 -10.97 9.03 19.49
N TYR A 206 -10.07 9.22 20.44
CA TYR A 206 -9.43 8.12 21.18
C TYR A 206 -10.25 7.68 22.40
N ASN A 207 -11.08 8.56 22.97
CA ASN A 207 -11.95 8.26 24.12
C ASN A 207 -13.34 7.70 23.79
N VAL A 208 -13.63 7.32 22.53
CA VAL A 208 -14.88 6.61 22.15
C VAL A 208 -14.99 5.17 22.73
N LYS A 209 -14.09 4.73 23.62
CA LYS A 209 -14.11 3.37 24.18
C LYS A 209 -14.37 3.19 25.67
N ASP A 210 -14.54 4.27 26.45
CA ASP A 210 -14.85 4.11 27.88
C ASP A 210 -16.33 4.39 28.24
N GLY A 211 -17.16 4.77 27.26
CA GLY A 211 -18.60 4.92 27.42
C GLY A 211 -19.37 3.65 27.07
N GLU A 212 -20.04 3.06 28.07
CA GLU A 212 -20.89 1.85 28.02
C GLU A 212 -20.17 0.50 28.13
N GLN A 213 -19.53 0.30 29.30
CA GLN A 213 -19.47 -1.03 29.89
C GLN A 213 -20.90 -1.57 30.13
N ASN A 214 -21.42 -2.31 29.16
CA ASN A 214 -22.48 -3.29 29.39
C ASN A 214 -21.98 -4.28 30.46
N LYS A 215 -22.56 -4.19 31.66
CA LYS A 215 -22.15 -4.95 32.85
C LYS A 215 -22.46 -6.45 32.81
N ASP A 216 -22.99 -6.97 31.71
CA ASP A 216 -23.48 -8.35 31.63
C ASP A 216 -22.66 -9.26 30.69
N VAL A 217 -21.43 -8.88 30.30
CA VAL A 217 -20.50 -9.78 29.58
C VAL A 217 -19.40 -10.24 30.54
N GLU A 218 -19.75 -11.19 31.40
CA GLU A 218 -18.78 -11.94 32.21
C GLU A 218 -17.90 -12.83 31.31
N ASP A 219 -16.59 -12.85 31.63
CA ASP A 219 -15.54 -13.81 31.25
C ASP A 219 -14.89 -13.79 29.86
N GLY A 220 -15.10 -12.76 29.05
CA GLY A 220 -14.37 -12.56 27.80
C GLY A 220 -13.31 -11.46 27.86
N LYS A 221 -12.33 -11.49 28.78
CA LYS A 221 -11.19 -10.54 28.71
C LYS A 221 -10.35 -10.86 27.47
N GLN A 222 -10.77 -10.32 26.33
CA GLN A 222 -9.98 -10.28 25.12
C GLN A 222 -8.65 -9.64 25.51
N SER A 223 -7.56 -10.40 25.37
CA SER A 223 -6.28 -9.92 25.86
C SER A 223 -5.89 -8.69 25.03
N GLU A 224 -5.20 -7.71 25.63
CA GLU A 224 -4.68 -6.55 24.87
C GLU A 224 -3.85 -6.99 23.64
N GLU A 225 -3.33 -8.22 23.65
CA GLU A 225 -2.62 -8.86 22.55
C GLU A 225 -3.50 -8.98 21.29
N ASP A 226 -4.75 -9.40 21.47
CA ASP A 226 -5.70 -9.62 20.36
C ASP A 226 -6.10 -8.27 19.74
N ILE A 227 -6.03 -7.18 20.52
CA ILE A 227 -6.39 -5.84 20.07
C ILE A 227 -5.37 -5.31 19.06
N CYS A 228 -4.05 -5.43 19.33
CA CYS A 228 -3.02 -4.96 18.41
C CYS A 228 -3.00 -5.77 17.10
N GLU A 229 -3.15 -7.09 17.15
CA GLU A 229 -3.20 -7.93 15.95
C GLU A 229 -4.41 -7.56 15.07
N ASN A 230 -5.58 -7.34 15.67
CA ASN A 230 -6.79 -6.92 14.96
C ASN A 230 -6.64 -5.53 14.33
N PHE A 231 -6.09 -4.56 15.06
CA PHE A 231 -5.86 -3.21 14.54
C PHE A 231 -4.79 -3.17 13.46
N MET A 232 -3.76 -4.01 13.54
CA MET A 232 -2.79 -4.17 12.46
C MET A 232 -3.48 -4.66 11.19
N ILE A 233 -4.29 -5.71 11.27
CA ILE A 233 -5.04 -6.23 10.11
C ILE A 233 -5.98 -5.15 9.55
N PHE A 234 -6.67 -4.41 10.42
CA PHE A 234 -7.53 -3.30 10.02
C PHE A 234 -6.76 -2.17 9.31
N ALA A 235 -5.59 -1.79 9.83
CA ALA A 235 -4.72 -0.80 9.19
C ALA A 235 -4.25 -1.26 7.80
N ILE A 236 -4.00 -2.56 7.62
CA ILE A 236 -3.70 -3.14 6.30
C ILE A 236 -4.91 -3.04 5.38
N PHE A 237 -6.13 -3.37 5.84
CA PHE A 237 -7.34 -3.16 5.03
C PHE A 237 -7.50 -1.70 4.57
N LEU A 238 -7.14 -0.74 5.42
CA LEU A 238 -7.16 0.69 5.11
C LEU A 238 -5.93 1.20 4.35
N SER A 239 -5.01 0.31 3.94
CA SER A 239 -3.80 0.68 3.20
C SER A 239 -2.85 1.62 3.97
N ARG A 240 -2.91 1.63 5.31
CA ARG A 240 -2.09 2.50 6.19
C ARG A 240 -0.85 1.75 6.70
N SER A 241 0.25 1.83 5.96
CA SER A 241 1.51 1.12 6.26
C SER A 241 2.08 1.44 7.63
N ASP A 242 2.20 2.72 7.95
CA ASP A 242 2.92 3.17 9.15
C ASP A 242 2.15 2.78 10.42
N MET A 243 0.81 2.83 10.33
CA MET A 243 -0.07 2.40 11.40
C MET A 243 -0.02 0.89 11.59
N ALA A 244 -0.05 0.11 10.50
CA ALA A 244 0.10 -1.34 10.58
C ALA A 244 1.46 -1.73 11.21
N GLU A 245 2.53 -1.03 10.83
CA GLU A 245 3.85 -1.25 11.42
C GLU A 245 3.91 -0.87 12.91
N ASN A 246 3.29 0.24 13.31
CA ASN A 246 3.22 0.63 14.72
C ASN A 246 2.50 -0.43 15.56
N PHE A 247 1.36 -0.95 15.08
CA PHE A 247 0.67 -2.04 15.76
C PHE A 247 1.50 -3.32 15.81
N TRP A 248 2.16 -3.69 14.70
CA TRP A 248 3.05 -4.85 14.63
C TRP A 248 4.15 -4.82 15.69
N ARG A 249 4.83 -3.67 15.86
CA ARG A 249 5.90 -3.50 16.87
C ARG A 249 5.41 -3.70 18.31
N LYS A 250 4.11 -3.50 18.56
CA LYS A 250 3.48 -3.69 19.87
C LYS A 250 2.90 -5.09 20.08
N THR A 251 2.86 -5.93 19.03
CA THR A 251 2.39 -7.32 19.16
C THR A 251 3.38 -8.16 19.96
N LYS A 252 2.87 -9.11 20.76
CA LYS A 252 3.72 -10.09 21.46
C LYS A 252 4.24 -11.20 20.54
N ARG A 253 3.69 -11.28 19.31
CA ARG A 253 3.97 -12.35 18.33
C ARG A 253 4.33 -11.73 16.99
N PRO A 254 5.49 -11.06 16.92
CA PRO A 254 5.86 -10.26 15.75
C PRO A 254 6.02 -11.13 14.49
N LEU A 255 6.51 -12.37 14.63
CA LEU A 255 6.62 -13.28 13.49
C LEU A 255 5.25 -13.67 12.92
N LEU A 256 4.34 -14.18 13.76
CA LEU A 256 2.98 -14.53 13.34
C LEU A 256 2.28 -13.34 12.70
N SER A 257 2.36 -12.18 13.34
CA SER A 257 1.74 -10.95 12.87
C SER A 257 2.30 -10.51 11.52
N ALA A 258 3.61 -10.57 11.31
CA ALA A 258 4.23 -10.27 10.01
C ALA A 258 3.78 -11.25 8.91
N LEU A 259 3.73 -12.55 9.21
CA LEU A 259 3.26 -13.59 8.28
C LEU A 259 1.79 -13.36 7.87
N VAL A 260 0.93 -13.07 8.85
CA VAL A 260 -0.49 -12.77 8.59
C VAL A 260 -0.64 -11.47 7.80
N ALA A 261 0.13 -10.43 8.15
CA ALA A 261 0.13 -9.17 7.42
C ALA A 261 0.52 -9.34 5.95
N ALA A 262 1.61 -10.06 5.67
CA ALA A 262 2.03 -10.38 4.31
C ALA A 262 0.97 -11.20 3.57
N TRP A 263 0.35 -12.18 4.25
CA TRP A 263 -0.71 -12.99 3.66
C TRP A 263 -1.96 -12.17 3.30
N VAL A 264 -2.42 -11.32 4.21
CA VAL A 264 -3.60 -10.46 4.00
C VAL A 264 -3.31 -9.45 2.88
N ALA A 265 -2.13 -8.83 2.88
CA ALA A 265 -1.72 -7.92 1.81
C ALA A 265 -1.70 -8.62 0.43
N ASP A 266 -1.23 -9.87 0.34
CA ASP A 266 -1.28 -10.66 -0.90
C ASP A 266 -2.72 -10.93 -1.39
N ILE A 267 -3.64 -11.21 -0.46
CA ILE A 267 -5.06 -11.41 -0.78
C ILE A 267 -5.67 -10.10 -1.33
N LEU A 268 -5.38 -8.96 -0.68
CA LEU A 268 -5.89 -7.65 -1.08
C LEU A 268 -5.29 -7.17 -2.40
N LYS A 269 -4.01 -7.43 -2.64
CA LYS A 269 -3.35 -7.21 -3.94
C LYS A 269 -4.09 -7.96 -5.05
N LYS A 270 -4.27 -9.27 -4.93
CA LYS A 270 -4.95 -10.09 -5.96
C LYS A 270 -6.40 -9.64 -6.21
N ARG A 271 -7.09 -9.16 -5.16
CA ARG A 271 -8.44 -8.62 -5.29
C ARG A 271 -8.48 -7.26 -5.98
N SER A 272 -7.42 -6.45 -5.85
CA SER A 272 -7.31 -5.13 -6.48
C SER A 272 -6.88 -5.19 -7.94
N GLU A 273 -6.03 -6.15 -8.32
CA GLU A 273 -5.56 -6.37 -9.70
C GLU A 273 -6.70 -6.52 -10.75
N GLY A 274 -7.93 -6.84 -10.33
CA GLY A 274 -9.08 -6.97 -11.24
C GLY A 274 -10.22 -5.97 -11.04
N LYS A 275 -10.16 -5.07 -10.04
CA LYS A 275 -11.31 -4.23 -9.65
C LYS A 275 -10.98 -2.77 -9.33
N PHE A 276 -9.74 -2.46 -8.99
CA PHE A 276 -9.35 -1.16 -8.45
C PHE A 276 -8.16 -0.57 -9.21
N ASP A 277 -7.79 0.65 -8.82
CA ASP A 277 -6.64 1.38 -9.32
C ASP A 277 -5.35 0.54 -9.18
N THR A 278 -4.50 0.61 -10.20
CA THR A 278 -3.15 0.03 -10.20
C THR A 278 -2.34 0.49 -8.99
N GLU A 279 -2.58 1.72 -8.51
CA GLU A 279 -1.94 2.29 -7.33
C GLU A 279 -2.16 1.45 -6.06
N PHE A 280 -3.39 0.95 -5.82
CA PHE A 280 -3.68 0.11 -4.65
C PHE A 280 -2.99 -1.24 -4.72
N SER A 281 -2.94 -1.85 -5.90
CA SER A 281 -2.25 -3.14 -6.09
C SER A 281 -0.75 -3.00 -5.82
N GLU A 282 -0.14 -1.93 -6.33
CA GLU A 282 1.27 -1.61 -6.07
C GLU A 282 1.53 -1.36 -4.58
N HIS A 283 0.66 -0.61 -3.92
CA HIS A 283 0.78 -0.34 -2.48
C HIS A 283 0.64 -1.62 -1.63
N TYR A 284 -0.31 -2.50 -1.94
CA TYR A 284 -0.41 -3.80 -1.26
C TYR A 284 0.77 -4.72 -1.55
N ALA A 285 1.38 -4.64 -2.74
CA ALA A 285 2.61 -5.35 -3.05
C ALA A 285 3.78 -4.85 -2.19
N ALA A 286 3.90 -3.53 -2.00
CA ALA A 286 4.91 -2.92 -1.15
C ALA A 286 4.71 -3.31 0.34
N LEU A 287 3.47 -3.25 0.83
CA LEU A 287 3.08 -3.71 2.17
C LEU A 287 3.46 -5.17 2.40
N LYS A 288 3.09 -6.05 1.46
CA LYS A 288 3.44 -7.47 1.50
C LYS A 288 4.95 -7.62 1.67
N LYS A 289 5.74 -7.07 0.74
CA LYS A 289 7.20 -7.15 0.75
C LYS A 289 7.81 -6.66 2.07
N SER A 290 7.33 -5.53 2.60
CA SER A 290 7.83 -4.99 3.87
C SER A 290 7.62 -5.93 5.05
N PHE A 291 6.46 -6.59 5.14
CA PHE A 291 6.19 -7.56 6.21
C PHE A 291 6.88 -8.91 5.97
N GLU A 292 7.15 -9.29 4.72
CA GLU A 292 8.01 -10.44 4.39
C GLU A 292 9.43 -10.25 4.90
N GLU A 293 10.05 -9.10 4.61
CA GLU A 293 11.40 -8.75 5.07
C GLU A 293 11.49 -8.74 6.60
N LYS A 294 10.43 -8.26 7.29
CA LYS A 294 10.34 -8.31 8.75
C LYS A 294 10.25 -9.74 9.29
N ALA A 295 9.47 -10.61 8.64
CA ALA A 295 9.35 -12.02 9.02
C ALA A 295 10.68 -12.76 8.80
N GLU A 296 11.32 -12.54 7.66
CA GLU A 296 12.64 -13.06 7.30
C GLU A 296 13.68 -12.65 8.36
N GLY A 297 13.78 -11.35 8.67
CA GLY A 297 14.75 -10.84 9.64
C GLY A 297 14.55 -11.38 11.07
N ILE A 298 13.33 -11.79 11.46
CA ILE A 298 13.11 -12.48 12.74
C ILE A 298 13.65 -13.92 12.69
N ILE A 299 13.42 -14.64 11.59
CA ILE A 299 13.89 -16.01 11.44
C ILE A 299 15.41 -16.06 11.31
N GLU A 300 16.02 -15.16 10.54
CA GLU A 300 17.48 -15.07 10.38
C GLU A 300 18.16 -14.86 11.73
N LYS A 301 17.69 -13.89 12.52
CA LYS A 301 18.21 -13.66 13.89
C LYS A 301 18.02 -14.89 14.79
N ALA A 302 16.86 -15.54 14.73
CA ALA A 302 16.62 -16.75 15.50
C ALA A 302 17.56 -17.91 15.08
N GLN A 303 17.91 -18.01 13.79
CA GLN A 303 18.85 -19.01 13.28
C GLN A 303 20.28 -18.74 13.72
N GLU A 304 20.71 -17.48 13.67
CA GLU A 304 22.02 -17.02 14.13
C GLU A 304 22.23 -17.31 15.62
N GLU A 305 21.21 -17.08 16.44
CA GLU A 305 21.27 -17.35 17.88
C GLU A 305 21.15 -18.84 18.21
N ASN A 306 20.11 -19.51 17.71
CA ASN A 306 19.87 -20.93 17.94
C ASN A 306 18.96 -21.53 16.88
N PHE A 307 19.57 -22.25 15.96
CA PHE A 307 18.90 -22.96 14.88
C PHE A 307 17.74 -23.90 15.32
N SER A 308 17.86 -24.58 16.47
CA SER A 308 16.78 -25.43 16.99
C SER A 308 15.57 -24.61 17.44
N VAL A 309 15.80 -23.42 18.00
CA VAL A 309 14.74 -22.48 18.38
C VAL A 309 14.05 -21.94 17.14
N ALA A 310 14.79 -21.55 16.09
CA ALA A 310 14.21 -21.11 14.83
C ALA A 310 13.30 -22.17 14.19
N THR A 311 13.72 -23.44 14.23
CA THR A 311 12.91 -24.57 13.72
C THR A 311 11.62 -24.72 14.53
N LYS A 312 11.71 -24.75 15.86
CA LYS A 312 10.53 -24.84 16.75
C LYS A 312 9.60 -23.64 16.61
N LEU A 313 10.15 -22.45 16.34
CA LEU A 313 9.40 -21.23 16.13
C LEU A 313 8.53 -21.33 14.87
N ILE A 314 9.06 -21.84 13.77
CA ILE A 314 8.33 -22.03 12.51
C ILE A 314 7.27 -23.14 12.62
N GLU A 315 7.54 -24.18 13.40
CA GLU A 315 6.59 -25.26 13.70
C GLU A 315 5.51 -24.86 14.72
N TYR A 316 5.65 -23.69 15.35
CA TYR A 316 4.72 -23.23 16.38
C TYR A 316 3.29 -23.07 15.83
N ASN A 317 2.32 -23.51 16.63
CA ASN A 317 0.91 -23.35 16.31
C ASN A 317 0.45 -21.92 16.59
N ALA A 318 -0.20 -21.29 15.63
CA ALA A 318 -0.64 -19.90 15.71
C ALA A 318 -1.87 -19.66 16.63
N ARG A 319 -2.01 -20.45 17.71
CA ARG A 319 -3.07 -20.33 18.71
C ARG A 319 -2.92 -19.08 19.57
N PRO A 320 -3.99 -18.36 19.95
CA PRO A 320 -5.39 -18.77 19.78
C PRO A 320 -6.01 -18.39 18.43
N HIS A 321 -5.49 -17.38 17.73
CA HIS A 321 -6.12 -16.77 16.55
C HIS A 321 -6.23 -17.70 15.33
N TRP A 322 -5.26 -18.58 15.12
CA TRP A 322 -5.19 -19.48 13.97
C TRP A 322 -4.89 -20.92 14.43
N PRO A 323 -5.83 -21.56 15.15
CA PRO A 323 -5.54 -22.74 15.97
C PRO A 323 -5.24 -24.01 15.18
N ARG A 324 -5.47 -23.98 13.85
CA ARG A 324 -5.28 -25.09 12.92
C ARG A 324 -4.07 -24.89 11.99
N HIS A 325 -3.32 -23.81 12.18
CA HIS A 325 -2.25 -23.44 11.27
C HIS A 325 -0.96 -23.28 12.06
N ARG A 326 0.10 -23.93 11.58
CA ARG A 326 1.46 -23.63 12.03
C ARG A 326 1.97 -22.40 11.27
N LEU A 327 3.00 -21.75 11.78
CA LEU A 327 3.58 -20.58 11.11
C LEU A 327 4.09 -20.93 9.70
N ILE A 328 4.65 -22.13 9.51
CA ILE A 328 5.04 -22.64 8.19
C ILE A 328 3.86 -22.73 7.20
N ASP A 329 2.67 -23.13 7.69
CA ASP A 329 1.49 -23.26 6.83
C ASP A 329 0.97 -21.88 6.41
N ILE A 330 1.10 -20.86 7.27
CA ILE A 330 0.78 -19.46 6.96
C ILE A 330 1.79 -18.89 5.95
N ALA A 331 3.09 -19.13 6.17
CA ALA A 331 4.15 -18.72 5.24
C ALA A 331 3.96 -19.34 3.85
N ALA A 332 3.59 -20.62 3.77
CA ALA A 332 3.27 -21.30 2.52
C ALA A 332 2.07 -20.64 1.79
N ARG A 333 1.03 -20.27 2.53
CA ARG A 333 -0.15 -19.58 1.96
C ARG A 333 0.15 -18.16 1.47
N ALA A 334 1.06 -17.46 2.14
CA ALA A 334 1.55 -16.14 1.73
C ALA A 334 2.55 -16.21 0.55
N LYS A 335 3.02 -17.41 0.20
CA LYS A 335 4.06 -17.67 -0.81
C LYS A 335 5.40 -17.03 -0.46
N LEU A 336 5.81 -17.18 0.81
CA LEU A 336 7.09 -16.63 1.29
C LEU A 336 8.25 -17.55 0.92
N GLU A 337 8.62 -17.56 -0.35
CA GLU A 337 9.59 -18.52 -0.90
C GLU A 337 10.90 -18.53 -0.11
N LYS A 338 11.48 -17.37 0.20
CA LYS A 338 12.70 -17.29 0.99
C LYS A 338 12.57 -17.91 2.37
N LEU A 339 11.44 -17.75 3.05
CA LEU A 339 11.21 -18.35 4.37
C LEU A 339 10.99 -19.87 4.28
N LEU A 340 10.46 -20.37 3.16
CA LEU A 340 10.29 -21.81 2.90
C LEU A 340 11.59 -22.48 2.42
N TYR A 341 12.48 -21.73 1.78
CA TYR A 341 13.73 -22.21 1.20
C TYR A 341 14.98 -21.84 1.99
N THR A 342 14.86 -21.05 3.06
CA THR A 342 15.95 -20.85 4.00
C THR A 342 16.43 -22.23 4.44
N ASP A 343 17.75 -22.40 4.53
CA ASP A 343 18.44 -23.64 4.89
C ASP A 343 18.19 -24.06 6.36
N LEU A 344 16.97 -23.87 6.87
CA LEU A 344 16.38 -24.75 7.87
C LEU A 344 16.69 -26.18 7.44
N PRO A 345 17.03 -27.06 8.38
CA PRO A 345 17.71 -28.28 8.04
C PRO A 345 16.75 -29.20 7.29
N LYS A 346 16.75 -29.10 5.96
CA LYS A 346 16.55 -30.24 5.07
C LYS A 346 17.56 -31.36 5.41
N ASN A 347 18.64 -30.96 6.11
CA ASN A 347 19.69 -31.79 6.67
C ASN A 347 19.20 -32.87 7.65
N LYS A 348 19.42 -34.11 7.18
CA LYS A 348 19.39 -35.42 7.84
C LYS A 348 18.07 -36.17 7.93
N LEU A 349 16.96 -35.62 8.43
CA LEU A 349 15.74 -36.44 8.58
C LEU A 349 14.90 -36.46 7.30
N ALA A 350 14.67 -35.32 6.66
CA ALA A 350 13.96 -35.25 5.39
C ALA A 350 14.77 -35.89 4.27
N GLU A 351 16.08 -35.63 4.19
CA GLU A 351 16.94 -36.24 3.17
C GLU A 351 17.05 -37.77 3.33
N SER A 352 17.18 -38.30 4.56
CA SER A 352 17.18 -39.75 4.76
C SER A 352 15.83 -40.40 4.52
N THR A 353 14.73 -39.75 4.91
CA THR A 353 13.37 -40.29 4.69
C THR A 353 12.93 -40.18 3.25
N GLU A 354 13.32 -39.14 2.53
CA GLU A 354 13.04 -38.95 1.10
C GLU A 354 13.90 -39.90 0.25
N ILE A 355 15.18 -40.09 0.60
CA ILE A 355 16.03 -41.12 -0.03
C ILE A 355 15.48 -42.52 0.25
N LEU A 356 15.08 -42.82 1.50
CA LEU A 356 14.47 -44.12 1.85
C LEU A 356 13.12 -44.32 1.15
N LEU A 357 12.29 -43.28 1.07
CA LEU A 357 11.00 -43.35 0.39
C LEU A 357 11.19 -43.56 -1.12
N HIS A 358 12.05 -42.77 -1.78
CA HIS A 358 12.38 -42.96 -3.18
C HIS A 358 13.02 -44.32 -3.46
N ALA A 359 13.91 -44.80 -2.60
CA ALA A 359 14.49 -46.14 -2.71
C ALA A 359 13.42 -47.22 -2.54
N SER A 360 12.53 -47.09 -1.55
CA SER A 360 11.43 -48.04 -1.31
C SER A 360 10.43 -48.08 -2.46
N ILE A 361 10.11 -46.94 -3.08
CA ILE A 361 9.24 -46.85 -4.24
C ILE A 361 9.91 -47.52 -5.44
N LYS A 362 11.20 -47.25 -5.70
CA LYS A 362 11.95 -47.86 -6.81
C LYS A 362 12.09 -49.38 -6.63
N ILE A 363 12.39 -49.85 -5.43
CA ILE A 363 12.49 -51.28 -5.11
C ILE A 363 11.12 -51.94 -5.27
N SER A 364 10.06 -51.34 -4.72
CA SER A 364 8.69 -51.87 -4.83
C SER A 364 8.24 -51.94 -6.29
N TYR A 365 8.55 -50.92 -7.09
CA TYR A 365 8.23 -50.91 -8.52
C TYR A 365 9.03 -51.98 -9.29
N PHE A 366 10.31 -52.16 -8.99
CA PHE A 366 11.13 -53.21 -9.59
C PHE A 366 10.61 -54.62 -9.27
N VAL A 367 10.26 -54.87 -7.99
CA VAL A 367 9.64 -56.14 -7.57
C VAL A 367 8.31 -56.36 -8.27
N TYR A 368 7.48 -55.32 -8.39
CA TYR A 368 6.23 -55.38 -9.13
C TYR A 368 6.44 -55.75 -10.61
N LEU A 369 7.44 -55.17 -11.30
CA LEU A 369 7.76 -55.52 -12.69
C LEU A 369 8.23 -56.97 -12.84
N LEU A 370 9.03 -57.47 -11.89
CA LEU A 370 9.45 -58.87 -11.87
C LEU A 370 8.27 -59.83 -11.67
N LEU A 371 7.36 -59.49 -10.75
CA LEU A 371 6.13 -60.26 -10.53
C LEU A 371 5.21 -60.25 -11.76
N LEU A 372 5.09 -59.10 -12.43
CA LEU A 372 4.31 -58.96 -13.65
C LEU A 372 4.90 -59.81 -14.78
N SER A 373 6.23 -59.79 -14.94
CA SER A 373 6.95 -60.61 -15.93
C SER A 373 6.78 -62.12 -15.67
N ALA A 374 6.92 -62.55 -14.40
CA ALA A 374 6.73 -63.94 -14.01
C ALA A 374 5.29 -64.44 -14.27
N VAL A 375 4.29 -63.61 -13.98
CA VAL A 375 2.88 -63.92 -14.25
C VAL A 375 2.57 -63.94 -15.74
N HIS A 376 3.25 -63.13 -16.55
CA HIS A 376 3.10 -63.14 -17.99
C HIS A 376 3.73 -64.39 -18.62
N TYR A 377 4.82 -64.91 -18.06
CA TYR A 377 5.50 -66.09 -18.58
C TYR A 377 4.82 -67.41 -18.20
N ASP A 378 4.18 -67.49 -17.02
CA ASP A 378 3.51 -68.69 -16.52
C ASP A 378 1.97 -68.57 -16.62
N LEU A 379 1.47 -68.45 -17.85
CA LEU A 379 0.07 -68.11 -18.15
C LEU A 379 -0.95 -69.23 -17.86
N THR A 380 -0.52 -70.46 -17.54
CA THR A 380 -1.40 -71.63 -17.65
C THR A 380 -1.81 -72.30 -16.34
N THR A 381 -1.21 -71.95 -15.20
CA THR A 381 -1.54 -72.61 -13.92
C THR A 381 -2.64 -71.89 -13.15
N GLU A 382 -3.74 -72.60 -12.88
CA GLU A 382 -4.90 -72.14 -12.09
C GLU A 382 -4.52 -71.68 -10.66
N LYS A 383 -3.36 -72.13 -10.18
CA LYS A 383 -2.78 -71.79 -8.87
C LYS A 383 -2.35 -70.31 -8.75
N LEU A 384 -2.26 -69.55 -9.83
CA LEU A 384 -1.82 -68.14 -9.83
C LEU A 384 -2.96 -67.11 -9.75
N ARG A 385 -4.21 -67.54 -9.55
CA ARG A 385 -5.39 -66.65 -9.55
C ARG A 385 -5.31 -65.53 -8.50
N ILE A 386 -4.84 -65.85 -7.30
CA ILE A 386 -4.70 -64.89 -6.19
C ILE A 386 -3.60 -63.86 -6.51
N LEU A 387 -2.48 -64.30 -7.09
CA LEU A 387 -1.38 -63.39 -7.45
C LEU A 387 -1.79 -62.41 -8.56
N LYS A 388 -2.58 -62.86 -9.54
CA LYS A 388 -3.17 -61.98 -10.57
C LYS A 388 -4.05 -60.90 -9.94
N ILE A 389 -4.93 -61.25 -9.01
CA ILE A 389 -5.79 -60.28 -8.31
C ILE A 389 -4.96 -59.24 -7.54
N LEU A 390 -3.90 -59.68 -6.85
CA LEU A 390 -3.00 -58.77 -6.13
C LEU A 390 -2.26 -57.82 -7.07
N ILE A 391 -1.80 -58.29 -8.22
CA ILE A 391 -1.18 -57.44 -9.27
C ILE A 391 -2.18 -56.39 -9.78
N TRP A 392 -3.44 -56.78 -10.01
CA TRP A 392 -4.49 -55.85 -10.43
C TRP A 392 -4.78 -54.77 -9.39
N ILE A 393 -4.80 -55.12 -8.10
CA ILE A 393 -4.96 -54.14 -7.01
C ILE A 393 -3.76 -53.18 -6.97
N PHE A 394 -2.54 -53.69 -7.12
CA PHE A 394 -1.34 -52.86 -7.21
C PHE A 394 -1.36 -51.92 -8.43
N GLN A 395 -1.82 -52.40 -9.59
CA GLN A 395 -2.00 -51.59 -10.79
C GLN A 395 -2.99 -50.45 -10.57
N LEU A 396 -4.12 -50.72 -9.90
CA LEU A 396 -5.13 -49.71 -9.61
C LEU A 396 -4.57 -48.61 -8.68
N CYS A 397 -3.86 -49.00 -7.62
CA CYS A 397 -3.22 -48.05 -6.70
C CYS A 397 -2.14 -47.20 -7.40
N TYR A 398 -1.34 -47.81 -8.29
CA TYR A 398 -0.33 -47.08 -9.06
C TYR A 398 -0.95 -46.13 -10.09
N LEU A 399 -2.04 -46.54 -10.74
CA LEU A 399 -2.82 -45.68 -11.64
C LEU A 399 -3.37 -44.45 -10.90
N CYS A 400 -3.83 -44.59 -9.66
CA CYS A 400 -4.26 -43.44 -8.85
C CYS A 400 -3.12 -42.44 -8.57
N ILE A 401 -1.90 -42.93 -8.30
CA ILE A 401 -0.71 -42.07 -8.11
C ILE A 401 -0.32 -41.37 -9.43
N ILE A 402 -0.40 -42.09 -10.55
CA ILE A 402 -0.16 -41.53 -11.88
C ILE A 402 -1.21 -40.46 -12.20
N ILE A 403 -2.49 -40.69 -11.92
CA ILE A 403 -3.56 -39.71 -12.15
C ILE A 403 -3.28 -38.41 -11.35
N LEU A 404 -2.79 -38.52 -10.12
CA LEU A 404 -2.41 -37.36 -9.31
C LEU A 404 -1.17 -36.61 -9.82
N THR A 405 -0.35 -37.25 -10.65
CA THR A 405 0.84 -36.65 -11.29
C THR A 405 0.64 -36.38 -12.81
N TRP A 406 -0.56 -36.70 -13.33
CA TRP A 406 -0.85 -36.75 -14.76
C TRP A 406 -0.87 -35.37 -15.41
N ASP A 407 -1.25 -34.31 -14.70
CA ASP A 407 -1.29 -32.95 -15.27
C ASP A 407 0.08 -32.51 -15.82
N SER A 408 1.18 -32.91 -15.16
CA SER A 408 2.53 -32.59 -15.61
C SER A 408 3.00 -33.49 -16.77
N ILE A 409 2.69 -34.79 -16.73
CA ILE A 409 3.11 -35.75 -17.77
C ILE A 409 2.30 -35.57 -19.05
N ALA A 410 0.99 -35.35 -18.94
CA ALA A 410 0.12 -35.10 -20.09
C ALA A 410 0.54 -33.83 -20.85
N THR A 411 0.90 -32.77 -20.13
CA THR A 411 1.41 -31.52 -20.74
C THR A 411 2.73 -31.77 -21.48
N TYR A 412 3.64 -32.55 -20.90
CA TYR A 412 4.92 -32.91 -21.54
C TYR A 412 4.70 -33.76 -22.80
N VAL A 413 3.91 -34.84 -22.71
CA VAL A 413 3.60 -35.72 -23.86
C VAL A 413 2.90 -34.96 -24.97
N LEU A 414 1.97 -34.05 -24.64
CA LEU A 414 1.29 -33.21 -25.61
C LEU A 414 2.26 -32.25 -26.32
N MET A 415 3.20 -31.64 -25.59
CA MET A 415 4.25 -30.81 -26.19
C MET A 415 5.14 -31.61 -27.14
N THR A 416 5.63 -32.79 -26.72
CA THR A 416 6.48 -33.64 -27.56
C THR A 416 5.77 -34.08 -28.83
N LEU A 417 4.51 -34.52 -28.72
CA LEU A 417 3.69 -34.87 -29.89
C LEU A 417 3.49 -33.68 -30.82
N THR A 418 3.22 -32.49 -30.28
CA THR A 418 3.02 -31.26 -31.07
C THR A 418 4.29 -30.90 -31.83
N ILE A 419 5.46 -30.99 -31.18
CA ILE A 419 6.76 -30.73 -31.81
C ILE A 419 7.06 -31.76 -32.91
N SER A 420 6.84 -33.05 -32.64
CA SER A 420 7.06 -34.12 -33.63
C SER A 420 6.16 -33.98 -34.85
N VAL A 421 4.89 -33.58 -34.68
CA VAL A 421 3.97 -33.31 -35.79
C VAL A 421 4.42 -32.08 -36.58
N ALA A 422 4.74 -30.97 -35.91
CA ALA A 422 5.20 -29.75 -36.57
C ALA A 422 6.48 -29.97 -37.37
N TYR A 423 7.41 -30.76 -36.83
CA TYR A 423 8.65 -31.14 -37.51
C TYR A 423 8.40 -32.03 -38.73
N SER A 424 7.52 -33.04 -38.60
CA SER A 424 7.15 -33.93 -39.71
C SER A 424 6.50 -33.16 -40.88
N VAL A 425 5.62 -32.20 -40.56
CA VAL A 425 5.02 -31.30 -41.56
C VAL A 425 6.10 -30.42 -42.21
N SER A 426 7.06 -29.91 -41.43
CA SER A 426 8.15 -29.07 -41.94
C SER A 426 9.07 -29.85 -42.89
N ILE A 427 9.44 -31.09 -42.57
CA ILE A 427 10.19 -31.98 -43.46
C ILE A 427 9.42 -32.24 -44.76
N HIS A 428 8.11 -32.45 -44.69
CA HIS A 428 7.31 -32.69 -45.89
C HIS A 428 7.31 -31.47 -46.83
N ILE A 429 7.11 -30.27 -46.27
CA ILE A 429 7.15 -29.01 -47.02
C ILE A 429 8.53 -28.77 -47.65
N LEU A 430 9.61 -29.10 -46.95
CA LEU A 430 10.98 -28.86 -47.40
C LEU A 430 11.48 -29.93 -48.39
N GLY A 431 11.19 -31.21 -48.14
CA GLY A 431 11.71 -32.36 -48.89
C GLY A 431 10.89 -32.75 -50.13
N TYR A 432 9.57 -32.51 -50.13
CA TYR A 432 8.66 -33.05 -51.14
C TYR A 432 7.92 -31.96 -51.94
N LYS A 433 8.60 -30.86 -52.28
CA LYS A 433 8.05 -29.70 -53.02
C LYS A 433 7.32 -30.00 -54.36
N LYS A 434 7.34 -31.23 -54.87
CA LYS A 434 6.73 -31.62 -56.16
C LYS A 434 5.73 -32.79 -56.11
N LEU A 435 5.50 -33.43 -54.96
CA LEU A 435 4.56 -34.55 -54.86
C LEU A 435 3.25 -34.07 -54.24
N GLN A 436 2.21 -33.95 -55.05
CA GLN A 436 0.83 -33.77 -54.59
C GLN A 436 0.32 -35.10 -54.01
N LEU A 437 0.84 -35.50 -52.85
CA LEU A 437 0.29 -36.62 -52.09
C LEU A 437 -1.00 -36.19 -51.40
N SER A 438 -2.00 -37.06 -51.44
CA SER A 438 -3.23 -36.89 -50.66
C SER A 438 -2.88 -36.72 -49.17
N PRO A 439 -3.45 -35.71 -48.47
CA PRO A 439 -3.19 -35.46 -47.05
C PRO A 439 -3.39 -36.69 -46.15
N TYR A 440 -4.29 -37.59 -46.55
CA TYR A 440 -4.63 -38.82 -45.83
C TYR A 440 -3.49 -39.85 -45.87
N ILE A 441 -2.80 -39.98 -47.01
CA ILE A 441 -1.68 -40.94 -47.14
C ILE A 441 -0.48 -40.46 -46.30
N PHE A 442 -0.24 -39.14 -46.27
CA PHE A 442 0.80 -38.58 -45.42
C PHE A 442 0.50 -38.77 -43.93
N ARG A 443 -0.74 -38.48 -43.52
CA ARG A 443 -1.15 -38.57 -42.13
C ARG A 443 -1.14 -40.00 -41.59
N ASP A 444 -1.72 -40.94 -42.32
CA ASP A 444 -2.03 -42.26 -41.77
C ASP A 444 -0.97 -43.32 -42.09
N VAL A 445 -0.10 -43.10 -43.08
CA VAL A 445 0.95 -44.06 -43.49
C VAL A 445 2.35 -43.51 -43.25
N MET A 446 2.64 -42.27 -43.66
CA MET A 446 3.98 -41.68 -43.51
C MET A 446 4.28 -41.30 -42.06
N LEU A 447 3.35 -40.67 -41.35
CA LEU A 447 3.58 -40.18 -39.99
C LEU A 447 3.99 -41.31 -39.01
N PRO A 448 3.30 -42.47 -38.97
CA PRO A 448 3.70 -43.59 -38.11
C PRO A 448 5.05 -44.21 -38.52
N ALA A 449 5.31 -44.33 -39.83
CA ALA A 449 6.56 -44.91 -40.33
C ALA A 449 7.78 -44.03 -40.05
N ILE A 450 7.64 -42.71 -40.20
CA ILE A 450 8.66 -41.72 -39.83
C ILE A 450 8.92 -41.82 -38.31
N TYR A 451 7.87 -41.94 -37.50
CA TYR A 451 8.01 -42.08 -36.05
C TYR A 451 8.79 -43.33 -35.63
N VAL A 452 8.56 -44.46 -36.31
CA VAL A 452 9.28 -45.74 -36.07
C VAL A 452 10.75 -45.64 -36.50
N ILE A 453 11.03 -45.02 -37.65
CA ILE A 453 12.39 -44.88 -38.17
C ILE A 453 13.24 -43.95 -37.30
N PHE A 454 12.65 -42.91 -36.72
CA PHE A 454 13.38 -42.00 -35.83
C PHE A 454 13.64 -42.58 -34.44
N ALA A 455 12.86 -43.58 -34.01
CA ALA A 455 13.09 -44.24 -32.72
C ALA A 455 14.38 -45.09 -32.75
N GLU A 456 14.68 -45.78 -33.86
CA GLU A 456 15.93 -46.50 -34.08
C GLU A 456 16.29 -46.49 -35.60
N PRO A 457 17.13 -45.55 -36.07
CA PRO A 457 17.43 -45.45 -37.49
C PRO A 457 18.32 -46.60 -37.96
N ASN A 458 17.75 -47.54 -38.70
CA ASN A 458 18.46 -48.60 -39.42
C ASN A 458 18.39 -48.33 -40.93
N GLU A 459 19.55 -48.15 -41.57
CA GLU A 459 19.64 -47.83 -43.01
C GLU A 459 18.90 -48.85 -43.88
N ASN A 460 18.87 -50.13 -43.49
CA ASN A 460 18.15 -51.17 -44.22
C ASN A 460 16.62 -51.03 -44.10
N GLN A 461 16.12 -50.60 -42.94
CA GLN A 461 14.68 -50.35 -42.76
C GLN A 461 14.23 -49.12 -43.53
N ILE A 462 15.08 -48.09 -43.61
CA ILE A 462 14.82 -46.90 -44.43
C ILE A 462 14.77 -47.29 -45.92
N ALA A 463 15.71 -48.12 -46.38
CA ALA A 463 15.74 -48.60 -47.76
C ALA A 463 14.52 -49.47 -48.12
N GLU A 464 14.12 -50.41 -47.25
CA GLU A 464 12.91 -51.23 -47.47
C GLU A 464 11.63 -50.40 -47.49
N LEU A 465 11.55 -49.38 -46.64
CA LEU A 465 10.39 -48.50 -46.57
C LEU A 465 10.27 -47.62 -47.83
N LEU A 466 11.40 -47.12 -48.34
CA LEU A 466 11.45 -46.41 -49.63
C LEU A 466 11.03 -47.32 -50.78
N LEU A 467 11.49 -48.57 -50.81
CA LEU A 467 11.10 -49.58 -51.80
C LEU A 467 9.60 -49.94 -51.74
N TYR A 468 9.05 -50.02 -50.52
CA TYR A 468 7.61 -50.20 -50.31
C TYR A 468 6.82 -49.01 -50.85
N PHE A 469 7.28 -47.77 -50.62
CA PHE A 469 6.64 -46.58 -51.14
C PHE A 469 6.71 -46.45 -52.66
N GLU A 470 7.85 -46.79 -53.27
CA GLU A 470 7.97 -46.83 -54.73
C GLU A 470 6.99 -47.84 -55.35
N ARG A 471 6.90 -49.04 -54.79
CA ARG A 471 5.93 -50.06 -55.23
C ARG A 471 4.49 -49.64 -55.03
N TYR A 472 4.17 -48.98 -53.91
CA TYR A 472 2.82 -48.50 -53.64
C TYR A 472 2.41 -47.39 -54.62
N ILE A 473 3.32 -46.47 -54.95
CA ILE A 473 3.09 -45.42 -55.95
C ILE A 473 2.93 -46.02 -57.36
N GLU A 474 3.72 -47.04 -57.72
CA GLU A 474 3.52 -47.78 -58.97
C GLU A 474 2.16 -48.47 -59.04
N CYS A 475 1.71 -49.10 -57.95
CA CYS A 475 0.40 -49.74 -57.91
C CYS A 475 -0.75 -48.74 -58.07
N GLN A 476 -0.62 -47.53 -57.51
CA GLN A 476 -1.63 -46.47 -57.65
C GLN A 476 -1.67 -45.86 -59.06
N LYS A 477 -0.52 -45.79 -59.77
CA LYS A 477 -0.46 -45.37 -61.18
C LYS A 477 -1.11 -46.36 -62.15
N ILE A 478 -1.37 -47.60 -61.72
CA ILE A 478 -2.04 -48.62 -62.55
C ILE A 478 -3.57 -48.56 -62.37
N GLN A 479 -4.06 -47.92 -61.31
CA GLN A 479 -5.50 -47.77 -61.02
C GLN A 479 -6.12 -46.45 -61.53
N TYR A 480 -5.31 -45.54 -62.07
CA TYR A 480 -5.73 -44.30 -62.77
C TYR A 480 -5.11 -44.28 -64.16
#